data_AF-A0A4Q2XJW4-F1
#
_entry.id   AF-A0A4Q2XJW4-F1
#
_cell.length_a   1.000
_cell.length_b   1.000
_cell.length_c   1.000
_cell.angle_alpha   90.00
_cell.angle_beta   90.00
_cell.angle_gamma   90.00
#
_symmetry.space_group_name_H-M   'P 1'
#
loop_
_entity.id
_entity.type
_entity.pdbx_description
1 polymer ?
#
loop_
_entity_poly.entity_id
_entity_poly.type
_entity_poly.pdbx_seq_one_letter_code
_entity_poly.pdbx_strand_id
1 'polypeptide(L)'
;MIRAFLPLVLLTSLAPLSRALDESREKAKEELNAALKTEDEARLKSASRASRLTAVSYMKDLERKLEQGDPGEIESSLEQITLKYPVPAVAEAAAKLRSSITQESKRKEDAELAVIDSLRKEVSEAVPKAANTRDLDGLIEKLVAQIHSTSDHRTNKVTEANSGLIPLKIFASGWQDYLQARDAGEEMKANQILRYLSSTDEQAPVPRSTILARIIPSPAAAPPTAPPESRPPLSSQITELDQMTPALRELREMSENLRPSPAEFDRNNARATINALSALEKTYQDFKAGLPTDLSFLSQLRSSPDLIAAQPSISQLKAKLLILVLPTQLGLGAEDGPQPGESVITFLSRIEKTAAERGDTSICIGAINAKLTLRKEDALVDMERSALLSFQAAQAQETAGQMAAAVESYQNALRAGAGHAMATLVGKRLESIRKSHPAETRKAFERYQ
;
A
#
# COMPACT_ATOMS: atom_id res chain seq x y z
N MET A 1 -29.88 26.96 -4.35
CA MET A 1 -28.87 27.90 -3.81
C MET A 1 -28.83 27.71 -2.30
N ILE A 2 -28.16 26.66 -1.81
CA ILE A 2 -28.07 26.35 -0.38
C ILE A 2 -26.59 26.46 -0.01
N ARG A 3 -26.29 27.44 0.84
CA ARG A 3 -24.96 27.69 1.39
C ARG A 3 -24.59 26.53 2.30
N ALA A 4 -23.48 25.85 1.98
CA ALA A 4 -22.86 24.86 2.84
C ALA A 4 -22.36 25.54 4.13
N PHE A 5 -23.06 25.30 5.24
CA PHE A 5 -22.58 25.62 6.57
C PHE A 5 -21.61 24.50 7.00
N LEU A 6 -20.30 24.74 6.82
CA LEU A 6 -19.25 23.96 7.47
C LEU A 6 -19.43 23.97 9.00
N PRO A 7 -18.93 22.97 9.74
CA PRO A 7 -18.92 23.00 11.19
C PRO A 7 -17.93 24.07 11.68
N LEU A 8 -18.46 25.27 11.89
CA LEU A 8 -17.75 26.50 12.29
C LEU A 8 -17.18 26.45 13.72
N VAL A 9 -17.45 25.39 14.49
CA VAL A 9 -17.24 25.38 15.94
C VAL A 9 -15.82 24.92 16.33
N LEU A 10 -15.12 24.15 15.48
CA LEU A 10 -13.72 23.76 15.73
C LEU A 10 -12.69 24.68 15.07
N LEU A 11 -13.09 25.43 14.03
CA LEU A 11 -12.22 26.39 13.35
C LEU A 11 -12.00 27.70 14.14
N THR A 12 -12.91 28.05 15.05
CA THR A 12 -12.86 29.32 15.78
C THR A 12 -11.85 29.34 16.93
N SER A 13 -11.52 28.19 17.52
CA SER A 13 -10.48 28.11 18.57
C SER A 13 -9.05 28.04 18.00
N LEU A 14 -8.89 27.72 16.72
CA LEU A 14 -7.59 27.61 16.05
C LEU A 14 -7.15 28.91 15.36
N ALA A 15 -8.08 29.80 15.02
CA ALA A 15 -7.79 31.09 14.38
C ALA A 15 -6.80 31.99 15.14
N PRO A 16 -6.90 32.20 16.47
CA PRO A 16 -5.93 33.03 17.20
C PRO A 16 -4.53 32.38 17.29
N LEU A 17 -4.47 31.04 17.30
CA LEU A 17 -3.20 30.30 17.33
C LEU A 17 -2.50 30.24 15.97
N SER A 18 -3.26 30.20 14.87
CA SER A 18 -2.74 30.30 13.49
C SER A 18 -2.07 31.66 13.30
N ARG A 19 -2.78 32.73 13.66
CA ARG A 19 -2.27 34.09 13.55
C ARG A 19 -1.00 34.32 14.37
N ALA A 20 -0.93 33.79 15.59
CA ALA A 20 0.26 33.90 16.43
C ALA A 20 1.48 33.12 15.89
N LEU A 21 1.26 32.01 15.16
CA LEU A 21 2.34 31.28 14.50
C LEU A 21 2.81 31.95 13.22
N ASP A 22 1.87 32.49 12.43
CA ASP A 22 2.20 33.26 11.24
C ASP A 22 3.03 34.49 11.63
N GLU A 23 2.64 35.18 12.71
CA GLU A 23 3.41 36.29 13.31
C GLU A 23 4.78 35.83 13.83
N SER A 24 4.89 34.65 14.45
CA SER A 24 6.16 34.09 14.92
C SER A 24 7.10 33.70 13.78
N ARG A 25 6.56 33.13 12.69
CA ARG A 25 7.30 32.72 11.50
C ARG A 25 7.82 33.93 10.74
N GLU A 26 6.96 34.93 10.55
CA GLU A 26 7.33 36.20 9.91
C GLU A 26 8.40 36.93 10.71
N LYS A 27 8.26 36.98 12.04
CA LYS A 27 9.27 37.56 12.92
C LYS A 27 10.62 36.81 12.84
N ALA A 28 10.61 35.48 12.84
CA ALA A 28 11.83 34.69 12.70
C ALA A 28 12.51 34.89 11.33
N LYS A 29 11.71 35.06 10.26
CA LYS A 29 12.20 35.41 8.92
C LYS A 29 12.85 36.80 8.89
N GLU A 30 12.22 37.79 9.53
CA GLU A 30 12.76 39.15 9.67
C GLU A 30 14.08 39.16 10.47
N GLU A 31 14.14 38.43 11.59
CA GLU A 31 15.36 38.26 12.39
C GLU A 31 16.49 37.64 11.56
N LEU A 32 16.20 36.61 10.76
CA LEU A 32 17.18 35.98 9.88
C LEU A 32 17.67 36.95 8.79
N ASN A 33 16.77 37.69 8.15
CA ASN A 33 17.12 38.68 7.14
C ASN A 33 17.98 39.80 7.72
N ALA A 34 17.65 40.29 8.92
CA ALA A 34 18.42 41.32 9.62
C ALA A 34 19.82 40.82 10.00
N ALA A 35 19.94 39.60 10.50
CA ALA A 35 21.23 38.98 10.83
C ALA A 35 22.11 38.82 9.59
N LEU A 36 21.53 38.36 8.47
CA LEU A 36 22.25 38.21 7.21
C LEU A 36 22.70 39.55 6.62
N LYS A 37 21.85 40.58 6.65
CA LYS A 37 22.23 41.93 6.19
C LYS A 37 23.35 42.53 7.03
N THR A 38 23.29 42.37 8.36
CA THR A 38 24.33 42.87 9.27
C THR A 38 25.69 42.23 8.98
N GLU A 39 25.70 40.92 8.74
CA GLU A 39 26.92 40.19 8.39
C GLU A 39 27.43 40.54 6.99
N ASP A 40 26.55 40.70 6.00
CA ASP A 40 26.95 41.16 4.66
C ASP A 40 27.56 42.58 4.72
N GLU A 41 26.99 43.48 5.52
CA GLU A 41 27.55 44.83 5.77
C GLU A 41 28.91 44.79 6.47
N ALA A 42 29.11 43.87 7.42
CA ALA A 42 30.40 43.67 8.08
C ALA A 42 31.46 43.14 7.10
N ARG A 43 31.11 42.15 6.27
CA ARG A 43 31.98 41.59 5.22
C ARG A 43 32.31 42.59 4.10
N LEU A 44 31.37 43.48 3.79
CA LEU A 44 31.57 44.57 2.83
C LEU A 44 32.64 45.56 3.31
N LYS A 45 32.68 45.84 4.61
CA LYS A 45 33.69 46.72 5.23
C LYS A 45 35.07 46.08 5.31
N SER A 46 35.17 44.74 5.32
CA SER A 46 36.43 43.99 5.49
C SER A 46 37.13 43.55 4.19
N ALA A 47 36.72 44.06 3.03
CA ALA A 47 37.26 43.78 1.69
C ALA A 47 37.01 42.36 1.12
N SER A 48 35.98 42.23 0.28
CA SER A 48 35.89 41.30 -0.85
C SER A 48 34.71 41.72 -1.74
N ARG A 49 34.98 42.13 -2.99
CA ARG A 49 33.96 42.56 -3.97
C ARG A 49 33.01 41.43 -4.43
N ALA A 50 33.22 40.20 -3.96
CA ALA A 50 32.53 39.00 -4.45
C ALA A 50 31.17 38.71 -3.77
N SER A 51 30.75 39.46 -2.74
CA SER A 51 29.61 39.07 -1.88
C SER A 51 28.42 40.05 -1.87
N ARG A 52 28.17 40.80 -2.95
CA ARG A 52 27.05 41.78 -2.97
C ARG A 52 25.65 41.17 -3.22
N LEU A 53 25.56 39.89 -3.55
CA LEU A 53 24.32 39.27 -4.07
C LEU A 53 23.89 38.00 -3.32
N THR A 54 24.60 37.59 -2.27
CA THR A 54 24.38 36.28 -1.63
C THR A 54 23.20 36.29 -0.65
N ALA A 55 23.14 37.16 0.36
CA ALA A 55 22.07 37.10 1.37
C ALA A 55 20.67 37.31 0.79
N VAL A 56 20.51 38.31 -0.10
CA VAL A 56 19.22 38.60 -0.75
C VAL A 56 18.79 37.42 -1.63
N SER A 57 19.72 36.78 -2.34
CA SER A 57 19.41 35.59 -3.14
C SER A 57 19.00 34.40 -2.27
N TYR A 58 19.69 34.17 -1.15
CA TYR A 58 19.34 33.09 -0.22
C TYR A 58 17.98 33.33 0.44
N MET A 59 17.68 34.56 0.87
CA MET A 59 16.38 34.88 1.44
C MET A 59 15.24 34.74 0.42
N LYS A 60 15.44 35.17 -0.82
CA LYS A 60 14.43 35.02 -1.87
C LYS A 60 14.17 33.55 -2.22
N ASP A 61 15.23 32.73 -2.25
CA ASP A 61 15.09 31.28 -2.46
C ASP A 61 14.38 30.60 -1.28
N LEU A 62 14.74 30.97 -0.05
CA LEU A 62 14.07 30.50 1.15
C LEU A 62 12.60 30.91 1.19
N GLU A 63 12.25 32.14 0.83
CA GLU A 63 10.86 32.63 0.73
C GLU A 63 10.05 31.80 -0.28
N ARG A 64 10.60 31.57 -1.47
CA ARG A 64 9.96 30.71 -2.47
C ARG A 64 9.72 29.30 -1.93
N LYS A 65 10.69 28.72 -1.23
CA LYS A 65 10.56 27.37 -0.65
C LYS A 65 9.59 27.33 0.53
N LEU A 66 9.53 28.42 1.30
CA LEU A 66 8.55 28.64 2.36
C LEU A 66 7.12 28.74 1.81
N GLU A 67 6.94 29.32 0.62
CA GLU A 67 5.67 29.36 -0.11
C GLU A 67 5.29 28.00 -0.70
N GLN A 68 6.28 27.24 -1.19
CA GLN A 68 6.10 25.88 -1.70
C GLN A 68 5.82 24.84 -0.60
N GLY A 69 6.23 25.14 0.64
CA GLY A 69 5.89 24.35 1.82
C GLY A 69 6.65 23.03 1.98
N ASP A 70 7.64 22.74 1.14
CA ASP A 70 8.47 21.53 1.25
C ASP A 70 9.47 21.63 2.42
N PRO A 71 9.31 20.84 3.50
CA PRO A 71 10.18 20.90 4.66
C PRO A 71 11.64 20.54 4.34
N GLY A 72 11.89 19.64 3.37
CA GLY A 72 13.22 19.21 2.99
C GLY A 72 13.98 20.30 2.25
N GLU A 73 13.32 21.00 1.34
CA GLU A 73 13.92 22.13 0.62
C GLU A 73 14.17 23.33 1.52
N ILE A 74 13.24 23.62 2.43
CA ILE A 74 13.40 24.66 3.46
C ILE A 74 14.61 24.34 4.33
N GLU A 75 14.72 23.10 4.83
CA GLU A 75 15.83 22.69 5.71
C GLU A 75 17.18 22.77 4.99
N SER A 76 17.27 22.26 3.76
CA SER A 76 18.48 22.38 2.94
C SER A 76 18.89 23.84 2.72
N SER A 77 17.92 24.75 2.58
CA SER A 77 18.19 26.17 2.40
C SER A 77 18.70 26.83 3.68
N LEU A 78 18.12 26.49 4.83
CA LEU A 78 18.59 26.96 6.13
C LEU A 78 19.98 26.42 6.47
N GLU A 79 20.28 25.17 6.11
CA GLU A 79 21.63 24.60 6.22
C GLU A 79 22.65 25.34 5.33
N GLN A 80 22.30 25.61 4.07
CA GLN A 80 23.18 26.37 3.17
C GLN A 80 23.45 27.79 3.70
N ILE A 81 22.43 28.44 4.24
CA ILE A 81 22.55 29.77 4.85
C ILE A 81 23.49 29.72 6.06
N THR A 82 23.28 28.78 6.98
CA THR A 82 24.12 28.65 8.18
C THR A 82 25.56 28.25 7.87
N LEU A 83 25.78 27.42 6.83
CA LEU A 83 27.12 27.06 6.36
C LEU A 83 27.86 28.28 5.75
N LYS A 84 27.15 29.10 4.99
CA LYS A 84 27.72 30.29 4.33
C LYS A 84 27.98 31.45 5.30
N TYR A 85 27.18 31.52 6.37
CA TYR A 85 27.24 32.53 7.41
C TYR A 85 27.37 31.84 8.78
N PRO A 86 28.57 31.36 9.15
CA PRO A 86 28.82 30.68 10.43
C PRO A 86 28.89 31.69 11.59
N VAL A 87 27.84 32.48 11.75
CA VAL A 87 27.70 33.53 12.77
C VAL A 87 26.63 33.08 13.77
N PRO A 88 26.87 33.20 15.09
CA PRO A 88 25.90 32.78 16.11
C PRO A 88 24.50 33.39 15.93
N ALA A 89 24.41 34.66 15.55
CA ALA A 89 23.14 35.34 15.29
C ALA A 89 22.34 34.72 14.13
N VAL A 90 23.01 34.32 13.04
CA VAL A 90 22.37 33.67 11.89
C VAL A 90 21.92 32.25 12.27
N ALA A 91 22.74 31.51 13.02
CA ALA A 91 22.39 30.19 13.51
C ALA A 91 21.18 30.23 14.47
N GLU A 92 21.13 31.21 15.37
CA GLU A 92 20.00 31.39 16.29
C GLU A 92 18.70 31.73 15.53
N ALA A 93 18.76 32.69 14.60
CA ALA A 93 17.60 33.08 13.79
C ALA A 93 17.09 31.92 12.90
N ALA A 94 18.01 31.17 12.28
CA ALA A 94 17.67 29.97 11.51
C ALA A 94 17.01 28.89 12.40
N ALA A 95 17.52 28.68 13.62
CA ALA A 95 16.93 27.73 14.57
C ALA A 95 15.51 28.15 15.01
N LYS A 96 15.27 29.45 15.23
CA LYS A 96 13.92 29.97 15.52
C LYS A 96 12.96 29.72 14.35
N LEU A 97 13.41 29.97 13.12
CA LEU A 97 12.60 29.73 11.93
C LEU A 97 12.28 28.24 11.74
N ARG A 98 13.27 27.34 11.93
CA ARG A 98 13.05 25.88 11.95
C ARG A 98 11.98 25.49 12.96
N SER A 99 12.12 25.95 14.20
CA SER A 99 11.19 25.62 15.28
C SER A 99 9.76 26.09 14.95
N SER A 100 9.60 27.28 14.39
CA SER A 100 8.31 27.81 13.96
C SER A 100 7.65 26.95 12.88
N ILE A 101 8.43 26.53 11.88
CA ILE A 101 7.94 25.70 10.75
C ILE A 101 7.55 24.30 11.22
N THR A 102 8.37 23.68 12.08
CA THR A 102 8.03 22.38 12.68
C THR A 102 6.76 22.48 13.52
N GLN A 103 6.59 23.55 14.30
CA GLN A 103 5.39 23.75 15.10
C GLN A 103 4.14 23.97 14.25
N GLU A 104 4.25 24.74 13.17
CA GLU A 104 3.17 24.95 12.20
C GLU A 104 2.76 23.63 11.52
N SER A 105 3.73 22.86 11.03
CA SER A 105 3.51 21.55 10.40
C SER A 105 2.80 20.58 11.35
N LYS A 106 3.31 20.46 12.59
CA LYS A 106 2.68 19.60 13.60
C LYS A 106 1.24 20.02 13.92
N ARG A 107 0.95 21.33 13.98
CA ARG A 107 -0.42 21.80 14.22
C ARG A 107 -1.36 21.51 13.05
N LYS A 108 -0.89 21.65 11.81
CA LYS A 108 -1.66 21.27 10.61
C LYS A 108 -1.97 19.78 10.63
N GLU A 109 -0.96 18.96 10.94
CA GLU A 109 -1.13 17.51 11.13
C GLU A 109 -2.16 17.20 12.24
N ASP A 110 -2.02 17.78 13.43
CA ASP A 110 -2.94 17.56 14.54
C ASP A 110 -4.38 18.03 14.20
N ALA A 111 -4.53 19.12 13.45
CA ALA A 111 -5.83 19.61 12.99
C ALA A 111 -6.47 18.68 11.95
N GLU A 112 -5.69 18.17 10.98
CA GLU A 112 -6.17 17.19 10.01
C GLU A 112 -6.59 15.88 10.69
N LEU A 113 -5.78 15.39 11.66
CA LEU A 113 -6.13 14.22 12.46
C LEU A 113 -7.42 14.44 13.26
N ALA A 114 -7.60 15.61 13.87
CA ALA A 114 -8.83 15.93 14.59
C ALA A 114 -10.07 15.94 13.68
N VAL A 115 -9.94 16.40 12.42
CA VAL A 115 -11.03 16.32 11.42
C VAL A 115 -11.34 14.86 11.08
N ILE A 116 -10.31 14.04 10.84
CA ILE A 116 -10.48 12.61 10.54
C ILE A 116 -11.18 11.90 11.71
N ASP A 117 -10.73 12.12 12.94
CA ASP A 117 -11.33 11.51 14.14
C ASP A 117 -12.76 11.98 14.36
N SER A 118 -13.04 13.26 14.11
CA SER A 118 -14.41 13.80 14.16
C SER A 118 -15.31 13.11 13.13
N LEU A 119 -14.83 12.88 11.91
CA LEU A 119 -15.58 12.18 10.86
C LEU A 119 -15.83 10.72 11.25
N ARG A 120 -14.83 10.02 11.78
CA ARG A 120 -14.99 8.65 12.28
C ARG A 120 -16.11 8.57 13.32
N LYS A 121 -16.11 9.50 14.27
CA LYS A 121 -17.16 9.59 15.30
C LYS A 121 -18.53 9.93 14.72
N GLU A 122 -18.60 10.88 13.78
CA GLU A 122 -19.84 11.26 13.09
C GLU A 122 -20.45 10.05 12.37
N VAL A 123 -19.63 9.21 11.70
CA VAL A 123 -20.09 7.96 11.07
C VAL A 123 -20.65 6.98 12.10
N SER A 124 -19.91 6.71 13.18
CA SER A 124 -20.35 5.80 14.24
C SER A 124 -21.66 6.22 14.90
N GLU A 125 -21.95 7.53 14.97
CA GLU A 125 -23.18 8.04 15.56
C GLU A 125 -24.35 8.14 14.56
N ALA A 126 -24.08 8.54 13.32
CA ALA A 126 -25.12 8.79 12.31
C ALA A 126 -25.65 7.50 11.69
N VAL A 127 -24.77 6.53 11.37
CA VAL A 127 -25.16 5.31 10.65
C VAL A 127 -26.21 4.48 11.41
N PRO A 128 -26.06 4.20 12.71
CA PRO A 128 -27.08 3.46 13.46
C PRO A 128 -28.44 4.17 13.53
N LYS A 129 -28.44 5.51 13.54
CA LYS A 129 -29.61 6.37 13.72
C LYS A 129 -30.31 6.72 12.41
N ALA A 130 -29.64 6.55 11.27
CA ALA A 130 -30.18 6.84 9.96
C ALA A 130 -31.45 6.03 9.71
N ALA A 131 -32.54 6.74 9.43
CA ALA A 131 -33.85 6.16 9.12
C ALA A 131 -34.12 6.20 7.62
N ASN A 132 -33.57 7.20 6.91
CA ASN A 132 -33.72 7.42 5.48
C ASN A 132 -32.35 7.47 4.80
N THR A 133 -32.31 7.19 3.50
CA THR A 133 -31.08 7.29 2.69
C THR A 133 -30.43 8.68 2.80
N ARG A 134 -31.25 9.74 2.72
CA ARG A 134 -30.79 11.14 2.76
C ARG A 134 -30.08 11.55 4.06
N ASP A 135 -30.30 10.81 5.15
CA ASP A 135 -29.67 11.12 6.43
C ASP A 135 -28.14 10.94 6.39
N LEU A 136 -27.63 10.19 5.40
CA LEU A 136 -26.21 9.88 5.24
C LEU A 136 -25.54 10.63 4.07
N ASP A 137 -26.29 11.29 3.19
CA ASP A 137 -25.74 11.95 1.98
C ASP A 137 -24.64 12.95 2.35
N GLY A 138 -24.95 13.88 3.27
CA GLY A 138 -24.00 14.91 3.69
C GLY A 138 -22.76 14.35 4.41
N LEU A 139 -22.91 13.23 5.12
CA LEU A 139 -21.78 12.55 5.76
C LEU A 139 -20.87 11.88 4.73
N ILE A 140 -21.45 11.22 3.72
CA ILE A 140 -20.70 10.57 2.64
C ILE A 140 -19.98 11.61 1.80
N GLU A 141 -20.62 12.76 1.50
CA GLU A 141 -19.96 13.88 0.82
C GLU A 141 -18.75 14.39 1.60
N LYS A 142 -18.86 14.58 2.92
CA LYS A 142 -17.72 14.97 3.78
C LYS A 142 -16.59 13.94 3.74
N LEU A 143 -16.92 12.64 3.83
CA LEU A 143 -15.93 11.56 3.74
C LEU A 143 -15.21 11.58 2.38
N VAL A 144 -15.96 11.71 1.28
CA VAL A 144 -15.40 11.78 -0.07
C VAL A 144 -14.50 13.00 -0.21
N ALA A 145 -14.93 14.17 0.26
CA ALA A 145 -14.13 15.39 0.22
C ALA A 145 -12.81 15.25 0.99
N GLN A 146 -12.83 14.61 2.17
CA GLN A 146 -11.63 14.39 2.97
C GLN A 146 -10.70 13.32 2.37
N ILE A 147 -11.26 12.23 1.82
CA ILE A 147 -10.47 11.18 1.15
C ILE A 147 -9.72 11.76 -0.05
N HIS A 148 -10.38 12.61 -0.84
CA HIS A 148 -9.81 13.22 -2.05
C HIS A 148 -9.08 14.53 -1.81
N SER A 149 -9.03 15.06 -0.57
CA SER A 149 -8.30 16.30 -0.34
C SER A 149 -6.81 16.04 -0.56
N THR A 150 -6.25 16.70 -1.56
CA THR A 150 -4.82 16.72 -1.85
C THR A 150 -4.20 17.78 -0.94
N SER A 151 -3.75 17.37 0.24
CA SER A 151 -2.85 18.18 1.05
C SER A 151 -1.43 17.82 0.62
N ASP A 152 -0.73 18.77 0.00
CA ASP A 152 0.59 18.59 -0.61
C ASP A 152 1.68 18.21 0.42
N HIS A 153 1.34 18.18 1.72
CA HIS A 153 2.25 17.92 2.83
C HIS A 153 1.70 16.94 3.87
N ARG A 154 1.05 15.84 3.43
CA ARG A 154 0.60 14.81 4.38
C ARG A 154 1.76 14.01 4.94
N THR A 155 1.82 13.93 6.26
CA THR A 155 2.68 12.95 6.94
C THR A 155 2.13 11.53 6.70
N ASN A 156 2.99 10.52 6.89
CA ASN A 156 2.57 9.12 6.83
C ASN A 156 1.42 8.83 7.80
N LYS A 157 1.45 9.46 8.99
CA LYS A 157 0.43 9.31 10.02
C LYS A 157 -0.94 9.84 9.58
N VAL A 158 -0.99 11.02 8.96
CA VAL A 158 -2.24 11.56 8.39
C VAL A 158 -2.73 10.69 7.24
N THR A 159 -1.81 10.21 6.39
CA THR A 159 -2.14 9.32 5.26
C THR A 159 -2.77 8.02 5.73
N GLU A 160 -2.20 7.39 6.76
CA GLU A 160 -2.73 6.19 7.39
C GLU A 160 -4.08 6.45 8.08
N ALA A 161 -4.22 7.57 8.79
CA ALA A 161 -5.50 7.94 9.39
C ALA A 161 -6.59 8.16 8.32
N ASN A 162 -6.23 8.77 7.19
CA ASN A 162 -7.14 9.07 6.08
C ASN A 162 -7.53 7.81 5.30
N SER A 163 -6.62 6.84 5.12
CA SER A 163 -6.94 5.56 4.46
C SER A 163 -8.01 4.78 5.24
N GLY A 164 -8.02 4.90 6.57
CA GLY A 164 -9.08 4.35 7.44
C GLY A 164 -10.46 4.98 7.26
N LEU A 165 -10.61 6.09 6.50
CA LEU A 165 -11.93 6.62 6.14
C LEU A 165 -12.57 5.87 4.96
N ILE A 166 -11.79 5.17 4.14
CA ILE A 166 -12.30 4.44 2.96
C ILE A 166 -13.28 3.33 3.37
N PRO A 167 -12.95 2.43 4.33
CA PRO A 167 -13.90 1.42 4.80
C PRO A 167 -15.18 2.03 5.39
N LEU A 168 -15.06 3.16 6.09
CA LEU A 168 -16.20 3.87 6.66
C LEU A 168 -17.14 4.43 5.59
N LYS A 169 -16.59 4.99 4.51
CA LYS A 169 -17.37 5.45 3.35
C LYS A 169 -18.11 4.30 2.69
N ILE A 170 -17.43 3.17 2.49
CA ILE A 170 -18.03 1.96 1.90
C ILE A 170 -19.18 1.47 2.78
N PHE A 171 -18.95 1.39 4.10
CA PHE A 171 -19.97 0.97 5.05
C PHE A 171 -21.18 1.90 5.05
N ALA A 172 -20.97 3.22 5.12
CA ALA A 172 -22.05 4.21 5.10
C ALA A 172 -22.86 4.15 3.80
N SER A 173 -22.19 3.95 2.65
CA SER A 173 -22.86 3.79 1.35
C SER A 173 -23.70 2.51 1.31
N GLY A 174 -23.13 1.37 1.72
CA GLY A 174 -23.89 0.11 1.78
C GLY A 174 -25.05 0.17 2.77
N TRP A 175 -24.93 0.97 3.84
CA TRP A 175 -26.06 1.22 4.74
C TRP A 175 -27.17 2.04 4.08
N GLN A 176 -26.85 3.03 3.24
CA GLN A 176 -27.85 3.71 2.41
C GLN A 176 -28.54 2.75 1.46
N ASP A 177 -27.79 1.87 0.79
CA ASP A 177 -28.36 0.87 -0.12
C ASP A 177 -29.32 -0.07 0.61
N TYR A 178 -28.98 -0.46 1.84
CA TYR A 178 -29.87 -1.23 2.72
C TYR A 178 -31.17 -0.46 3.02
N LEU A 179 -31.07 0.81 3.42
CA LEU A 179 -32.26 1.62 3.72
C LEU A 179 -33.14 1.78 2.47
N GLN A 180 -32.54 1.99 1.30
CA GLN A 180 -33.26 2.08 0.03
C GLN A 180 -33.98 0.76 -0.30
N ALA A 181 -33.29 -0.38 -0.20
CA ALA A 181 -33.87 -1.69 -0.48
C ALA A 181 -35.02 -2.01 0.49
N ARG A 182 -34.85 -1.66 1.77
CA ARG A 182 -35.90 -1.80 2.80
C ARG A 182 -37.13 -0.96 2.44
N ASP A 183 -36.93 0.32 2.11
CA ASP A 183 -38.04 1.24 1.79
C ASP A 183 -38.75 0.86 0.48
N ALA A 184 -38.04 0.20 -0.45
CA ALA A 184 -38.61 -0.38 -1.67
C ALA A 184 -39.31 -1.74 -1.46
N GLY A 185 -39.26 -2.33 -0.27
CA GLY A 185 -39.82 -3.66 0.02
C GLY A 185 -38.98 -4.82 -0.53
N GLU A 186 -37.74 -4.59 -0.94
CA GLU A 186 -36.81 -5.61 -1.47
C GLU A 186 -36.10 -6.37 -0.33
N GLU A 187 -36.85 -7.11 0.50
CA GLU A 187 -36.35 -7.73 1.74
C GLU A 187 -35.15 -8.67 1.55
N MET A 188 -35.14 -9.47 0.47
CA MET A 188 -34.00 -10.35 0.18
C MET A 188 -32.72 -9.56 -0.09
N LYS A 189 -32.82 -8.45 -0.83
CA LYS A 189 -31.69 -7.58 -1.15
C LYS A 189 -31.21 -6.83 0.10
N ALA A 190 -32.14 -6.31 0.91
CA ALA A 190 -31.82 -5.68 2.18
C ALA A 190 -31.04 -6.66 3.10
N ASN A 191 -31.48 -7.92 3.19
CA ASN A 191 -30.80 -8.95 3.97
C ASN A 191 -29.42 -9.34 3.40
N GLN A 192 -29.27 -9.38 2.07
CA GLN A 192 -27.97 -9.62 1.42
C GLN A 192 -26.97 -8.51 1.74
N ILE A 193 -27.40 -7.24 1.64
CA ILE A 193 -26.58 -6.07 1.96
C ILE A 193 -26.16 -6.11 3.43
N LEU A 194 -27.08 -6.39 4.37
CA LEU A 194 -26.74 -6.53 5.79
C LEU A 194 -25.73 -7.65 6.05
N ARG A 195 -25.84 -8.79 5.34
CA ARG A 195 -24.87 -9.89 5.47
C ARG A 195 -23.48 -9.47 5.00
N TYR A 196 -23.39 -8.78 3.86
CA TYR A 196 -22.13 -8.24 3.34
C TYR A 196 -21.49 -7.23 4.32
N LEU A 197 -22.30 -6.31 4.86
CA LEU A 197 -21.84 -5.35 5.87
C LEU A 197 -21.38 -6.06 7.15
N SER A 198 -22.04 -7.16 7.54
CA SER A 198 -21.66 -7.95 8.73
C SER A 198 -20.39 -8.81 8.54
N SER A 199 -19.97 -9.07 7.30
CA SER A 199 -18.74 -9.80 6.98
C SER A 199 -17.52 -8.90 6.78
N THR A 200 -17.73 -7.59 6.70
CA THR A 200 -16.66 -6.60 6.56
C THR A 200 -16.21 -6.22 7.97
N ASP A 201 -15.15 -6.82 8.55
CA ASP A 201 -14.78 -6.55 9.95
C ASP A 201 -13.29 -6.31 10.26
N GLU A 202 -13.10 -5.20 10.99
CA GLU A 202 -12.04 -4.73 11.93
C GLU A 202 -12.26 -3.22 12.23
N GLN A 203 -12.95 -2.48 11.35
CA GLN A 203 -13.23 -1.02 11.48
C GLN A 203 -14.71 -0.64 11.28
N ALA A 204 -15.64 -1.59 11.43
CA ALA A 204 -17.06 -1.30 11.21
C ALA A 204 -17.60 -0.28 12.24
N PRO A 205 -18.34 0.76 11.82
CA PRO A 205 -18.87 1.78 12.73
C PRO A 205 -20.04 1.28 13.60
N VAL A 206 -20.57 0.09 13.29
CA VAL A 206 -21.71 -0.53 13.98
C VAL A 206 -21.32 -1.95 14.41
N PRO A 207 -21.62 -2.36 15.66
CA PRO A 207 -21.37 -3.72 16.10
C PRO A 207 -22.08 -4.74 15.22
N ARG A 208 -21.36 -5.81 14.84
CA ARG A 208 -21.88 -6.90 14.01
C ARG A 208 -23.21 -7.47 14.54
N SER A 209 -23.36 -7.59 15.86
CA SER A 209 -24.60 -8.05 16.50
C SER A 209 -25.81 -7.16 16.18
N THR A 210 -25.62 -5.84 16.10
CA THR A 210 -26.67 -4.88 15.73
C THR A 210 -27.06 -5.01 14.26
N ILE A 211 -26.10 -5.29 13.37
CA ILE A 211 -26.37 -5.56 11.95
C ILE A 211 -27.19 -6.84 11.81
N LEU A 212 -26.76 -7.91 12.49
CA LEU A 212 -27.45 -9.20 12.47
C LEU A 212 -28.88 -9.13 13.06
N ALA A 213 -29.11 -8.32 14.09
CA ALA A 213 -30.43 -8.12 14.68
C ALA A 213 -31.44 -7.45 13.73
N ARG A 214 -30.97 -6.74 12.69
CA ARG A 214 -31.82 -6.14 11.65
C ARG A 214 -32.12 -7.06 10.48
N ILE A 215 -31.48 -8.24 10.42
CA ILE A 215 -31.80 -9.25 9.43
C ILE A 215 -33.15 -9.85 9.82
N ILE A 216 -34.19 -9.54 9.04
CA ILE A 216 -35.52 -10.09 9.29
C ILE A 216 -35.47 -11.59 8.99
N PRO A 217 -35.79 -12.46 9.96
CA PRO A 217 -35.97 -13.88 9.67
C PRO A 217 -37.18 -13.98 8.74
N SER A 218 -36.90 -14.30 7.48
CA SER A 218 -37.93 -14.54 6.46
C SER A 218 -39.00 -15.46 7.06
N PRO A 219 -40.30 -15.14 6.97
CA PRO A 219 -41.36 -15.99 7.52
C PRO A 219 -41.13 -17.41 6.99
N ALA A 220 -41.15 -18.37 7.92
CA ALA A 220 -40.84 -19.77 7.68
C ALA A 220 -41.39 -20.20 6.32
N ALA A 221 -40.47 -20.37 5.35
CA ALA A 221 -40.78 -21.09 4.15
C ALA A 221 -41.41 -22.41 4.62
N ALA A 222 -42.58 -22.73 4.08
CA ALA A 222 -43.19 -24.06 4.22
C ALA A 222 -42.08 -25.13 4.03
N PRO A 223 -42.18 -26.30 4.69
CA PRO A 223 -41.14 -27.34 4.62
C PRO A 223 -40.68 -27.46 3.18
N PRO A 224 -39.36 -27.37 2.91
CA PRO A 224 -38.84 -26.95 1.62
C PRO A 224 -39.44 -27.84 0.54
N THR A 225 -40.45 -27.30 -0.14
CA THR A 225 -40.77 -27.75 -1.49
C THR A 225 -39.50 -27.41 -2.24
N ALA A 226 -38.87 -28.45 -2.79
CA ALA A 226 -37.51 -28.43 -3.32
C ALA A 226 -37.13 -27.06 -3.90
N PRO A 227 -35.98 -26.47 -3.50
CA PRO A 227 -35.56 -25.19 -4.02
C PRO A 227 -35.68 -25.25 -5.55
N PRO A 228 -36.25 -24.24 -6.24
CA PRO A 228 -35.99 -24.12 -7.66
C PRO A 228 -34.47 -24.01 -7.74
N GLU A 229 -33.84 -25.07 -8.25
CA GLU A 229 -32.42 -25.38 -8.12
C GLU A 229 -31.58 -24.11 -8.02
N SER A 230 -31.25 -23.68 -6.80
CA SER A 230 -30.19 -22.73 -6.58
C SER A 230 -28.92 -23.52 -6.90
N ARG A 231 -28.64 -23.63 -8.20
CA ARG A 231 -27.41 -24.22 -8.72
C ARG A 231 -26.28 -23.57 -7.91
N PRO A 232 -25.37 -24.34 -7.32
CA PRO A 232 -24.19 -23.75 -6.69
C PRO A 232 -23.55 -22.82 -7.72
N PRO A 233 -23.06 -21.63 -7.30
CA PRO A 233 -22.41 -20.71 -8.25
C PRO A 233 -21.43 -21.53 -9.08
N LEU A 234 -21.54 -21.48 -10.40
CA LEU A 234 -20.84 -22.39 -11.32
C LEU A 234 -19.35 -22.51 -11.02
N SER A 235 -18.74 -21.45 -10.51
CA SER A 235 -17.35 -21.45 -10.03
C SER A 235 -17.05 -22.51 -8.97
N SER A 236 -18.02 -22.90 -8.13
CA SER A 236 -17.89 -23.96 -7.12
C SER A 236 -17.97 -25.38 -7.71
N GLN A 237 -18.38 -25.52 -8.97
CA GLN A 237 -18.45 -26.80 -9.69
C GLN A 237 -17.16 -27.08 -10.48
N ILE A 238 -16.29 -26.08 -10.63
CA ILE A 238 -14.99 -26.20 -11.32
C ILE A 238 -13.95 -26.67 -10.32
N THR A 239 -13.62 -27.96 -10.35
CA THR A 239 -12.57 -28.53 -9.51
C THR A 239 -11.29 -28.83 -10.28
N GLU A 240 -11.39 -29.01 -11.60
CA GLU A 240 -10.27 -29.33 -12.48
C GLU A 240 -9.95 -28.22 -13.50
N LEU A 241 -8.67 -28.13 -13.90
CA LEU A 241 -8.20 -27.08 -14.83
C LEU A 241 -8.83 -27.22 -16.23
N ASP A 242 -9.05 -28.45 -16.70
CA ASP A 242 -9.70 -28.70 -18.00
C ASP A 242 -11.17 -28.28 -18.04
N GLN A 243 -11.80 -28.09 -16.89
CA GLN A 243 -13.19 -27.64 -16.78
C GLN A 243 -13.33 -26.10 -16.89
N MET A 244 -12.22 -25.35 -16.91
CA MET A 244 -12.27 -23.88 -16.94
C MET A 244 -12.89 -23.34 -18.24
N THR A 245 -12.52 -23.87 -19.40
CA THR A 245 -13.05 -23.45 -20.71
C THR A 245 -14.57 -23.60 -20.83
N PRO A 246 -15.16 -24.79 -20.58
CA PRO A 246 -16.62 -24.94 -20.66
C PRO A 246 -17.34 -24.09 -19.62
N ALA A 247 -16.79 -23.96 -18.41
CA ALA A 247 -17.41 -23.15 -17.36
C ALA A 247 -17.33 -21.65 -17.63
N LEU A 248 -16.26 -21.15 -18.25
CA LEU A 248 -16.15 -19.77 -18.70
C LEU A 248 -17.15 -19.44 -19.79
N ARG A 249 -17.41 -20.37 -20.71
CA ARG A 249 -18.45 -20.21 -21.74
C ARG A 249 -19.83 -20.06 -21.10
N GLU A 250 -20.17 -20.96 -20.18
CA GLU A 250 -21.45 -20.91 -19.47
C GLU A 250 -21.60 -19.64 -18.62
N LEU A 251 -20.54 -19.21 -17.93
CA LEU A 251 -20.53 -17.96 -17.15
C LEU A 251 -20.71 -16.71 -18.03
N ARG A 252 -20.09 -16.67 -19.21
CA ARG A 252 -20.27 -15.56 -20.17
C ARG A 252 -21.69 -15.53 -20.70
N GLU A 253 -22.25 -16.66 -21.11
CA GLU A 253 -23.63 -16.78 -21.58
C GLU A 253 -24.64 -16.37 -20.49
N MET A 254 -24.40 -16.76 -19.23
CA MET A 254 -25.23 -16.30 -18.12
C MET A 254 -25.09 -14.80 -17.87
N SER A 255 -23.88 -14.25 -17.96
CA SER A 255 -23.64 -12.82 -17.74
C SER A 255 -24.29 -11.93 -18.80
N GLU A 256 -24.38 -12.40 -20.05
CA GLU A 256 -25.02 -11.70 -21.16
C GLU A 256 -26.56 -11.75 -21.06
N ASN A 257 -27.10 -12.83 -20.49
CA ASN A 257 -28.53 -13.03 -20.29
C ASN A 257 -29.09 -12.38 -19.00
N LEU A 258 -28.22 -11.85 -18.13
CA LEU A 258 -28.65 -11.05 -16.98
C LEU A 258 -29.24 -9.72 -17.48
N ARG A 259 -30.57 -9.61 -17.47
CA ARG A 259 -31.29 -8.32 -17.64
C ARG A 259 -30.63 -7.25 -16.75
N PRO A 260 -30.63 -5.97 -17.15
CA PRO A 260 -30.16 -4.88 -16.30
C PRO A 260 -31.03 -4.80 -15.04
N SER A 261 -30.61 -5.56 -14.03
CA SER A 261 -31.15 -5.55 -12.68
C SER A 261 -30.31 -4.55 -11.88
N PRO A 262 -30.92 -3.73 -11.00
CA PRO A 262 -30.22 -2.72 -10.21
C PRO A 262 -29.30 -3.29 -9.12
N ALA A 263 -29.00 -4.59 -9.12
CA ALA A 263 -27.99 -5.22 -8.26
C ALA A 263 -26.61 -5.17 -8.95
N GLU A 264 -25.97 -4.00 -8.94
CA GLU A 264 -24.61 -3.80 -9.49
C GLU A 264 -23.58 -4.75 -8.84
N PHE A 265 -23.83 -5.16 -7.60
CA PHE A 265 -22.98 -6.06 -6.81
C PHE A 265 -22.79 -7.45 -7.46
N ASP A 266 -23.86 -8.07 -7.96
CA ASP A 266 -23.80 -9.40 -8.57
C ASP A 266 -23.11 -9.38 -9.94
N ARG A 267 -23.29 -8.31 -10.71
CA ARG A 267 -22.63 -8.12 -12.01
C ARG A 267 -21.12 -7.89 -11.85
N ASN A 268 -20.72 -7.13 -10.83
CA ASN A 268 -19.31 -6.88 -10.54
C ASN A 268 -18.61 -8.16 -10.05
N ASN A 269 -19.28 -8.97 -9.22
CA ASN A 269 -18.76 -10.26 -8.77
C ASN A 269 -18.63 -11.27 -9.93
N ALA A 270 -19.66 -11.40 -10.77
CA ALA A 270 -19.61 -12.25 -11.96
C ALA A 270 -18.47 -11.86 -12.92
N ARG A 271 -18.30 -10.56 -13.17
CA ARG A 271 -17.20 -10.05 -14.00
C ARG A 271 -15.83 -10.32 -13.38
N ALA A 272 -15.68 -10.15 -12.07
CA ALA A 272 -14.44 -10.47 -11.36
C ALA A 272 -14.10 -11.98 -11.46
N THR A 273 -15.08 -12.86 -11.28
CA THR A 273 -14.93 -14.31 -11.46
C THR A 273 -14.55 -14.68 -12.89
N ILE A 274 -15.21 -14.10 -13.89
CA ILE A 274 -14.89 -14.33 -15.31
C ILE A 274 -13.47 -13.88 -15.61
N ASN A 275 -13.05 -12.71 -15.13
CA ASN A 275 -11.68 -12.21 -15.34
C ASN A 275 -10.64 -13.14 -14.68
N ALA A 276 -10.88 -13.54 -13.43
CA ALA A 276 -10.00 -14.43 -12.68
C ALA A 276 -9.85 -15.80 -13.37
N LEU A 277 -10.96 -16.43 -13.75
CA LEU A 277 -10.95 -17.71 -14.45
C LEU A 277 -10.36 -17.59 -15.86
N SER A 278 -10.62 -16.50 -16.59
CA SER A 278 -10.04 -16.29 -17.93
C SER A 278 -8.52 -16.14 -17.87
N ALA A 279 -8.00 -15.49 -16.82
CA ALA A 279 -6.57 -15.38 -16.60
C ALA A 279 -5.92 -16.75 -16.30
N LEU A 280 -6.55 -17.55 -15.42
CA LEU A 280 -6.10 -18.92 -15.12
C LEU A 280 -6.17 -19.84 -16.36
N GLU A 281 -7.27 -19.76 -17.12
CA GLU A 281 -7.46 -20.52 -18.36
C GLU A 281 -6.37 -20.19 -19.37
N LYS A 282 -6.10 -18.91 -19.63
CA LYS A 282 -5.07 -18.49 -20.58
C LYS A 282 -3.71 -19.07 -20.22
N THR A 283 -3.28 -18.90 -18.96
CA THR A 283 -1.99 -19.45 -18.50
C THR A 283 -1.96 -20.98 -18.61
N TYR A 284 -3.07 -21.67 -18.37
CA TYR A 284 -3.16 -23.12 -18.54
C TYR A 284 -3.06 -23.56 -20.02
N GLN A 285 -3.68 -22.82 -20.94
CA GLN A 285 -3.58 -23.10 -22.38
C GLN A 285 -2.17 -22.82 -22.91
N ASP A 286 -1.55 -21.72 -22.48
CA ASP A 286 -0.16 -21.40 -22.83
C ASP A 286 0.79 -22.51 -22.35
N PHE A 287 0.57 -23.02 -21.12
CA PHE A 287 1.30 -24.18 -20.60
C PHE A 287 1.11 -25.43 -21.46
N LYS A 288 -0.14 -25.79 -21.80
CA LYS A 288 -0.43 -26.95 -22.65
C LYS A 288 0.18 -26.83 -24.05
N ALA A 289 0.27 -25.61 -24.58
CA ALA A 289 0.89 -25.32 -25.86
C ALA A 289 2.44 -25.30 -25.80
N GLY A 290 3.04 -25.48 -24.62
CA GLY A 290 4.49 -25.40 -24.43
C GLY A 290 5.05 -23.99 -24.56
N LEU A 291 4.20 -22.96 -24.44
CA LEU A 291 4.60 -21.57 -24.49
C LEU A 291 5.13 -21.09 -23.13
N PRO A 292 6.00 -20.06 -23.10
CA PRO A 292 6.36 -19.39 -21.86
C PRO A 292 5.11 -18.88 -21.15
N THR A 293 4.88 -19.39 -19.95
CA THR A 293 3.75 -19.02 -19.12
C THR A 293 4.07 -17.73 -18.36
N ASP A 294 3.13 -16.80 -18.33
CA ASP A 294 3.26 -15.56 -17.57
C ASP A 294 2.57 -15.70 -16.20
N LEU A 295 3.27 -15.37 -15.12
CA LEU A 295 2.70 -15.32 -13.76
C LEU A 295 2.01 -13.98 -13.44
N SER A 296 1.91 -13.06 -14.39
CA SER A 296 1.19 -11.79 -14.21
C SER A 296 -0.27 -11.99 -13.81
N PHE A 297 -0.88 -13.15 -14.08
CA PHE A 297 -2.21 -13.48 -13.56
C PHE A 297 -2.27 -13.38 -12.02
N LEU A 298 -1.15 -13.59 -11.31
CA LEU A 298 -1.08 -13.45 -9.85
C LEU A 298 -1.31 -12.02 -9.39
N SER A 299 -0.87 -11.00 -10.14
CA SER A 299 -1.12 -9.59 -9.80
C SER A 299 -2.58 -9.21 -10.06
N GLN A 300 -3.19 -9.77 -11.12
CA GLN A 300 -4.61 -9.61 -11.40
C GLN A 300 -5.47 -10.20 -10.28
N LEU A 301 -5.12 -11.39 -9.78
CA LEU A 301 -5.81 -12.01 -8.64
C LEU A 301 -5.53 -11.31 -7.30
N ARG A 302 -4.47 -10.49 -7.18
CA ARG A 302 -4.22 -9.65 -5.99
C ARG A 302 -5.06 -8.38 -5.97
N SER A 303 -5.56 -7.93 -7.12
CA SER A 303 -6.31 -6.67 -7.25
C SER A 303 -7.73 -6.74 -6.68
N SER A 304 -8.19 -7.93 -6.25
CA SER A 304 -9.51 -8.14 -5.64
C SER A 304 -9.47 -9.27 -4.59
N PRO A 305 -8.71 -9.10 -3.50
CA PRO A 305 -8.43 -10.18 -2.55
C PRO A 305 -9.70 -10.67 -1.84
N ASP A 306 -10.62 -9.77 -1.50
CA ASP A 306 -11.83 -10.10 -0.73
C ASP A 306 -12.85 -10.90 -1.56
N LEU A 307 -12.96 -10.62 -2.86
CA LEU A 307 -13.85 -11.33 -3.78
C LEU A 307 -13.36 -12.74 -4.12
N ILE A 308 -12.04 -12.92 -4.19
CA ILE A 308 -11.41 -14.22 -4.50
C ILE A 308 -11.26 -15.09 -3.25
N ALA A 309 -11.02 -14.48 -2.08
CA ALA A 309 -11.06 -15.17 -0.80
C ALA A 309 -12.45 -15.77 -0.51
N ALA A 310 -13.52 -15.12 -1.00
CA ALA A 310 -14.87 -15.66 -0.96
C ALA A 310 -15.13 -16.82 -1.95
N GLN A 311 -14.16 -17.18 -2.82
CA GLN A 311 -14.30 -18.24 -3.83
C GLN A 311 -13.19 -19.30 -3.70
N PRO A 312 -13.37 -20.31 -2.82
CA PRO A 312 -12.39 -21.36 -2.54
C PRO A 312 -11.93 -22.15 -3.77
N SER A 313 -12.82 -22.37 -4.75
CA SER A 313 -12.51 -23.13 -5.97
C SER A 313 -11.48 -22.43 -6.86
N ILE A 314 -11.54 -21.10 -7.02
CA ILE A 314 -10.54 -20.33 -7.75
C ILE A 314 -9.17 -20.44 -7.07
N SER A 315 -9.16 -20.40 -5.74
CA SER A 315 -7.92 -20.57 -4.96
C SER A 315 -7.31 -21.97 -5.14
N GLN A 316 -8.13 -23.02 -5.22
CA GLN A 316 -7.69 -24.39 -5.51
C GLN A 316 -7.15 -24.54 -6.93
N LEU A 317 -7.85 -24.00 -7.94
CA LEU A 317 -7.41 -24.02 -9.33
C LEU A 317 -6.08 -23.28 -9.51
N LYS A 318 -5.94 -22.11 -8.87
CA LYS A 318 -4.67 -21.37 -8.80
C LYS A 318 -3.54 -22.24 -8.24
N ALA A 319 -3.77 -22.92 -7.12
CA ALA A 319 -2.76 -23.78 -6.51
C ALA A 319 -2.35 -24.94 -7.45
N LYS A 320 -3.33 -25.61 -8.06
CA LYS A 320 -3.10 -26.68 -9.05
C LYS A 320 -2.28 -26.17 -10.25
N LEU A 321 -2.64 -25.00 -10.79
CA LEU A 321 -1.94 -24.41 -11.93
C LEU A 321 -0.49 -24.04 -11.57
N LEU A 322 -0.26 -23.45 -10.39
CA LEU A 322 1.08 -23.08 -9.95
C LEU A 322 1.99 -24.30 -9.78
N ILE A 323 1.47 -25.41 -9.24
CA ILE A 323 2.24 -26.67 -9.12
C ILE A 323 2.68 -27.18 -10.50
N LEU A 324 1.85 -27.02 -11.54
CA LEU A 324 2.20 -27.44 -12.90
C LEU A 324 3.19 -26.51 -13.58
N VAL A 325 3.04 -25.21 -13.40
CA VAL A 325 3.75 -24.19 -14.18
C VAL A 325 5.10 -23.80 -13.57
N LEU A 326 5.18 -23.73 -12.24
CA LEU A 326 6.40 -23.28 -11.55
C LEU A 326 7.65 -24.11 -11.89
N PRO A 327 7.61 -25.45 -12.02
CA PRO A 327 8.80 -26.22 -12.35
C PRO A 327 9.41 -25.80 -13.68
N THR A 328 8.59 -25.62 -14.71
CA THR A 328 9.05 -25.19 -16.04
C THR A 328 9.63 -23.78 -16.00
N GLN A 329 9.00 -22.87 -15.26
CA GLN A 329 9.51 -21.50 -15.13
C GLN A 329 10.82 -21.39 -14.35
N LEU A 330 11.01 -22.24 -13.36
CA LEU A 330 12.25 -22.33 -12.59
C LEU A 330 13.35 -23.12 -13.33
N GLY A 331 13.04 -23.69 -14.50
CA GLY A 331 13.98 -24.51 -15.28
C GLY A 331 14.33 -25.85 -14.59
N LEU A 332 13.42 -26.39 -13.79
CA LEU A 332 13.63 -27.64 -13.05
C LEU A 332 13.48 -28.86 -13.96
N GLY A 333 14.34 -29.85 -13.76
CA GLY A 333 14.19 -31.17 -14.36
C GLY A 333 13.09 -32.00 -13.70
N ALA A 334 12.75 -33.14 -14.29
CA ALA A 334 11.70 -34.04 -13.78
C ALA A 334 11.94 -34.52 -12.34
N GLU A 335 13.20 -34.64 -11.92
CA GLU A 335 13.57 -35.10 -10.57
C GLU A 335 13.32 -34.06 -9.48
N ASP A 336 13.39 -32.77 -9.82
CA ASP A 336 13.14 -31.67 -8.88
C ASP A 336 11.68 -31.16 -8.96
N GLY A 337 10.79 -31.95 -9.56
CA GLY A 337 9.36 -31.66 -9.66
C GLY A 337 8.64 -31.63 -8.31
N PRO A 338 7.37 -31.17 -8.28
CA PRO A 338 6.54 -31.17 -7.08
C PRO A 338 6.21 -32.60 -6.64
N GLN A 339 6.24 -32.85 -5.34
CA GLN A 339 5.90 -34.15 -4.77
C GLN A 339 4.37 -34.32 -4.65
N PRO A 340 3.84 -35.56 -4.65
CA PRO A 340 2.41 -35.80 -4.47
C PRO A 340 1.88 -35.18 -3.16
N GLY A 341 0.85 -34.33 -3.27
CA GLY A 341 0.24 -33.65 -2.12
C GLY A 341 1.05 -32.47 -1.56
N GLU A 342 2.16 -32.10 -2.18
CA GLU A 342 2.98 -30.96 -1.77
C GLU A 342 2.26 -29.64 -2.06
N SER A 343 2.24 -28.74 -1.07
CA SER A 343 1.71 -27.38 -1.28
C SER A 343 2.69 -26.53 -2.09
N VAL A 344 2.20 -25.49 -2.78
CA VAL A 344 3.05 -24.56 -3.56
C VAL A 344 4.17 -23.95 -2.69
N ILE A 345 3.86 -23.56 -1.46
CA ILE A 345 4.84 -22.94 -0.56
C ILE A 345 5.87 -23.96 -0.06
N THR A 346 5.44 -25.18 0.23
CA THR A 346 6.33 -26.29 0.61
C THR A 346 7.28 -26.62 -0.53
N PHE A 347 6.76 -26.75 -1.74
CA PHE A 347 7.54 -26.98 -2.96
C PHE A 347 8.61 -25.90 -3.15
N LEU A 348 8.22 -24.63 -3.18
CA LEU A 348 9.18 -23.54 -3.38
C LEU A 348 10.24 -23.47 -2.28
N SER A 349 9.88 -23.76 -1.03
CA SER A 349 10.84 -23.76 0.08
C SER A 349 11.83 -24.93 0.00
N ARG A 350 11.38 -26.09 -0.48
CA ARG A 350 12.26 -27.23 -0.77
C ARG A 350 13.24 -26.89 -1.89
N ILE A 351 12.74 -26.36 -3.01
CA ILE A 351 13.58 -25.95 -4.15
C ILE A 351 14.58 -24.88 -3.76
N GLU A 352 14.16 -23.86 -3.00
CA GLU A 352 15.05 -22.83 -2.46
C GLU A 352 16.22 -23.43 -1.67
N LYS A 353 15.92 -24.36 -0.75
CA LYS A 353 16.93 -25.04 0.08
C LYS A 353 17.86 -25.90 -0.77
N THR A 354 17.33 -26.76 -1.62
CA THR A 354 18.11 -27.67 -2.48
C THR A 354 19.00 -26.88 -3.45
N ALA A 355 18.49 -25.80 -4.05
CA ALA A 355 19.26 -24.93 -4.93
C ALA A 355 20.40 -24.22 -4.18
N ALA A 356 20.15 -23.73 -2.96
CA ALA A 356 21.20 -23.12 -2.13
C ALA A 356 22.30 -24.11 -1.71
N GLU A 357 21.92 -25.37 -1.43
CA GLU A 357 22.87 -26.45 -1.12
C GLU A 357 23.76 -26.77 -2.33
N ARG A 358 23.16 -26.91 -3.53
CA ARG A 358 23.86 -27.15 -4.80
C ARG A 358 24.66 -25.94 -5.31
N GLY A 359 24.32 -24.73 -4.87
CA GLY A 359 24.91 -23.48 -5.36
C GLY A 359 24.23 -22.91 -6.60
N ASP A 360 23.08 -23.45 -7.00
CA ASP A 360 22.28 -23.05 -8.16
C ASP A 360 21.56 -21.73 -7.89
N THR A 361 22.31 -20.65 -8.04
CA THR A 361 21.87 -19.33 -7.58
C THR A 361 20.65 -18.82 -8.35
N SER A 362 20.58 -19.11 -9.66
CA SER A 362 19.44 -18.72 -10.50
C SER A 362 18.12 -19.35 -10.02
N ILE A 363 18.15 -20.66 -9.74
CA ILE A 363 16.98 -21.42 -9.26
C ILE A 363 16.58 -20.91 -7.87
N CYS A 364 17.55 -20.67 -6.98
CA CYS A 364 17.28 -20.15 -5.65
C CYS A 364 16.61 -18.77 -5.69
N ILE A 365 17.14 -17.83 -6.48
CA ILE A 365 16.54 -16.51 -6.70
C ILE A 365 15.13 -16.64 -7.27
N GLY A 366 14.94 -17.51 -8.26
CA GLY A 366 13.64 -17.76 -8.88
C GLY A 366 12.61 -18.27 -7.86
N ALA A 367 12.98 -19.23 -7.02
CA ALA A 367 12.12 -19.78 -5.99
C ALA A 367 11.75 -18.72 -4.92
N ILE A 368 12.71 -17.89 -4.51
CA ILE A 368 12.47 -16.79 -3.55
C ILE A 368 11.54 -15.75 -4.16
N ASN A 369 11.76 -15.31 -5.40
CA ASN A 369 10.88 -14.38 -6.11
C ASN A 369 9.45 -14.93 -6.22
N ALA A 370 9.30 -16.21 -6.56
CA ALA A 370 7.99 -16.86 -6.62
C ALA A 370 7.30 -16.86 -5.25
N LYS A 371 8.03 -17.15 -4.15
CA LYS A 371 7.48 -17.09 -2.78
C LYS A 371 7.02 -15.68 -2.41
N LEU A 372 7.85 -14.66 -2.68
CA LEU A 372 7.49 -13.25 -2.42
C LEU A 372 6.26 -12.83 -3.22
N THR A 373 6.13 -13.30 -4.47
CA THR A 373 4.97 -13.06 -5.35
C THR A 373 3.70 -13.79 -4.88
N LEU A 374 3.79 -14.75 -3.96
CA LEU A 374 2.64 -15.46 -3.40
C LEU A 374 2.24 -14.98 -2.00
N ARG A 375 3.15 -14.36 -1.24
CA ARG A 375 2.89 -13.84 0.11
C ARG A 375 2.17 -12.49 0.08
N LYS A 376 1.25 -12.27 1.03
CA LYS A 376 0.66 -10.94 1.27
C LYS A 376 1.79 -9.98 1.66
N GLU A 377 1.74 -8.74 1.19
CA GLU A 377 2.73 -7.72 1.57
C GLU A 377 2.65 -7.47 3.07
N ASP A 378 3.80 -7.62 3.72
CA ASP A 378 4.04 -7.33 5.13
C ASP A 378 5.51 -6.92 5.30
N ALA A 379 5.86 -6.46 6.51
CA ALA A 379 7.21 -6.00 6.80
C ALA A 379 8.29 -7.09 6.56
N LEU A 380 7.93 -8.37 6.69
CA LEU A 380 8.86 -9.48 6.46
C LEU A 380 9.14 -9.68 4.96
N VAL A 381 8.12 -9.53 4.11
CA VAL A 381 8.27 -9.54 2.65
C VAL A 381 9.17 -8.41 2.16
N ASP A 382 9.07 -7.21 2.75
CA ASP A 382 9.93 -6.08 2.39
C ASP A 382 11.39 -6.32 2.77
N MET A 383 11.63 -6.89 3.95
CA MET A 383 12.97 -7.31 4.39
C MET A 383 13.57 -8.38 3.46
N GLU A 384 12.82 -9.44 3.16
CA GLU A 384 13.27 -10.50 2.24
C GLU A 384 13.52 -9.95 0.82
N ARG A 385 12.70 -9.00 0.34
CA ARG A 385 12.89 -8.34 -0.96
C ARG A 385 14.14 -7.46 -0.98
N SER A 386 14.37 -6.68 0.07
CA SER A 386 15.59 -5.87 0.23
C SER A 386 16.85 -6.74 0.26
N ALA A 387 16.78 -7.89 0.95
CA ALA A 387 17.87 -8.87 0.98
C ALA A 387 18.15 -9.43 -0.43
N LEU A 388 17.11 -9.79 -1.17
CA LEU A 388 17.22 -10.30 -2.54
C LEU A 388 17.82 -9.27 -3.51
N LEU A 389 17.38 -8.02 -3.45
CA LEU A 389 17.92 -6.94 -4.29
C LEU A 389 19.40 -6.69 -3.99
N SER A 390 19.78 -6.67 -2.72
CA SER A 390 21.19 -6.53 -2.30
C SER A 390 22.04 -7.70 -2.80
N PHE A 391 21.49 -8.92 -2.77
CA PHE A 391 22.16 -10.11 -3.29
C PHE A 391 22.36 -10.04 -4.82
N GLN A 392 21.34 -9.63 -5.58
CA GLN A 392 21.44 -9.46 -7.02
C GLN A 392 22.43 -8.35 -7.41
N ALA A 393 22.44 -7.24 -6.68
CA ALA A 393 23.42 -6.17 -6.86
C ALA A 393 24.85 -6.69 -6.63
N ALA A 394 25.05 -7.51 -5.60
CA ALA A 394 26.34 -8.13 -5.32
C ALA A 394 26.82 -9.02 -6.48
N GLN A 395 25.93 -9.85 -7.04
CA GLN A 395 26.27 -10.68 -8.20
C GLN A 395 26.65 -9.86 -9.43
N ALA A 396 25.94 -8.76 -9.69
CA ALA A 396 26.25 -7.88 -10.81
C ALA A 396 27.62 -7.20 -10.62
N GLN A 397 27.92 -6.72 -9.42
CA GLN A 397 29.20 -6.12 -9.07
C GLN A 397 30.36 -7.12 -9.14
N GLU A 398 30.15 -8.34 -8.65
CA GLU A 398 31.14 -9.41 -8.74
C GLU A 398 31.44 -9.75 -10.21
N THR A 399 30.40 -9.89 -11.04
CA THR A 399 30.53 -10.10 -12.49
C THR A 399 31.28 -8.95 -13.18
N ALA A 400 31.06 -7.72 -12.71
CA ALA A 400 31.74 -6.51 -13.21
C ALA A 400 33.17 -6.34 -12.66
N GLY A 401 33.67 -7.26 -11.83
CA GLY A 401 35.01 -7.19 -11.23
C GLY A 401 35.13 -6.20 -10.07
N GLN A 402 34.02 -5.65 -9.57
CA GLN A 402 33.99 -4.68 -8.46
C GLN A 402 33.90 -5.40 -7.11
N MET A 403 34.93 -6.14 -6.72
CA MET A 403 34.85 -7.10 -5.60
C MET A 403 34.59 -6.43 -4.25
N ALA A 404 35.17 -5.26 -3.98
CA ALA A 404 34.90 -4.51 -2.75
C ALA A 404 33.42 -4.10 -2.62
N ALA A 405 32.80 -3.66 -3.73
CA ALA A 405 31.38 -3.30 -3.75
C ALA A 405 30.50 -4.55 -3.62
N ALA A 406 30.88 -5.64 -4.28
CA ALA A 406 30.17 -6.92 -4.17
C ALA A 406 30.13 -7.44 -2.73
N VAL A 407 31.25 -7.36 -1.99
CA VAL A 407 31.33 -7.74 -0.58
C VAL A 407 30.37 -6.91 0.28
N GLU A 408 30.32 -5.60 0.07
CA GLU A 408 29.39 -4.70 0.77
C GLU A 408 27.92 -5.05 0.47
N SER A 409 27.56 -5.25 -0.79
CA SER A 409 26.20 -5.65 -1.18
C SER A 409 25.80 -7.02 -0.60
N TYR A 410 26.74 -7.98 -0.53
CA TYR A 410 26.52 -9.25 0.15
C TYR A 410 26.29 -9.09 1.66
N GLN A 411 27.02 -8.20 2.33
CA GLN A 411 26.80 -7.90 3.75
C GLN A 411 25.45 -7.22 3.99
N ASN A 412 25.03 -6.32 3.11
CA ASN A 412 23.70 -5.72 3.15
C ASN A 412 22.59 -6.76 2.99
N ALA A 413 22.76 -7.76 2.13
CA ALA A 413 21.81 -8.86 2.00
C ALA A 413 21.63 -9.62 3.32
N LEU A 414 22.72 -9.93 4.04
CA LEU A 414 22.66 -10.58 5.36
C LEU A 414 21.97 -9.69 6.41
N ARG A 415 22.31 -8.40 6.44
CA ARG A 415 21.74 -7.43 7.40
C ARG A 415 20.25 -7.22 7.20
N ALA A 416 19.79 -7.21 5.95
CA ALA A 416 18.38 -7.07 5.61
C ALA A 416 17.51 -8.26 6.06
N GLY A 417 18.12 -9.31 6.63
CA GLY A 417 17.39 -10.49 7.12
C GLY A 417 17.22 -11.57 6.06
N ALA A 418 18.27 -11.82 5.26
CA ALA A 418 18.27 -12.94 4.32
C ALA A 418 17.85 -14.25 5.01
N GLY A 419 16.84 -14.92 4.43
CA GLY A 419 16.46 -16.27 4.86
C GLY A 419 17.64 -17.25 4.80
N HIS A 420 17.53 -18.36 5.53
CA HIS A 420 18.65 -19.31 5.72
C HIS A 420 19.33 -19.78 4.42
N ALA A 421 18.55 -20.05 3.37
CA ALA A 421 19.07 -20.48 2.08
C ALA A 421 19.90 -19.38 1.39
N MET A 422 19.39 -18.16 1.36
CA MET A 422 20.11 -17.00 0.81
C MET A 422 21.36 -16.68 1.63
N ALA A 423 21.27 -16.72 2.96
CA ALA A 423 22.43 -16.55 3.84
C ALA A 423 23.53 -17.58 3.57
N THR A 424 23.14 -18.83 3.28
CA THR A 424 24.08 -19.90 2.90
C THR A 424 24.81 -19.59 1.59
N LEU A 425 24.08 -19.13 0.57
CA LEU A 425 24.67 -18.70 -0.70
C LEU A 425 25.62 -17.52 -0.52
N VAL A 426 25.18 -16.47 0.20
CA VAL A 426 26.00 -15.29 0.50
C VAL A 426 27.28 -15.69 1.22
N GLY A 427 27.19 -16.54 2.25
CA GLY A 427 28.34 -17.03 2.99
C GLY A 427 29.37 -17.75 2.11
N LYS A 428 28.92 -18.67 1.25
CA LYS A 428 29.79 -19.38 0.28
C LYS A 428 30.47 -18.40 -0.68
N ARG A 429 29.77 -17.38 -1.19
CA ARG A 429 30.34 -16.37 -2.10
C ARG A 429 31.35 -15.47 -1.40
N LEU A 430 31.02 -14.95 -0.22
CA LEU A 430 31.94 -14.14 0.59
C LEU A 430 33.23 -14.91 0.92
N GLU A 431 33.14 -16.20 1.24
CA GLU A 431 34.33 -17.04 1.47
C GLU A 431 35.17 -17.20 0.20
N SER A 432 34.53 -17.42 -0.95
CA SER A 432 35.20 -17.51 -2.25
C SER A 432 35.91 -16.20 -2.64
N ILE A 433 35.25 -15.05 -2.46
CA ILE A 433 35.83 -13.73 -2.69
C ILE A 433 36.97 -13.46 -1.72
N ARG A 434 36.83 -13.83 -0.44
CA ARG A 434 37.90 -13.68 0.55
C ARG A 434 39.16 -14.46 0.19
N LYS A 435 39.02 -15.65 -0.39
CA LYS A 435 40.15 -16.49 -0.86
C LYS A 435 40.82 -15.91 -2.11
N SER A 436 40.04 -15.38 -3.05
CA SER A 436 40.54 -14.88 -4.34
C SER A 436 40.98 -13.41 -4.32
N HIS A 437 40.33 -12.58 -3.52
CA HIS A 437 40.52 -11.12 -3.45
C HIS A 437 40.58 -10.62 -1.98
N PRO A 438 41.60 -11.02 -1.20
CA PRO A 438 41.67 -10.73 0.24
C PRO A 438 41.84 -9.24 0.56
N ALA A 439 42.51 -8.47 -0.29
CA ALA A 439 42.73 -7.02 -0.09
C ALA A 439 41.42 -6.22 -0.24
N GLU A 440 40.63 -6.52 -1.27
CA GLU A 440 39.33 -5.88 -1.49
C GLU A 440 38.33 -6.24 -0.39
N THR A 441 38.36 -7.50 0.05
CA THR A 441 37.57 -7.97 1.19
C THR A 441 37.88 -7.16 2.45
N ARG A 442 39.16 -6.97 2.78
CA ARG A 442 39.58 -6.17 3.96
C ARG A 442 39.11 -4.73 3.86
N LYS A 443 39.29 -4.10 2.69
CA LYS A 443 38.86 -2.71 2.44
C LYS A 443 37.34 -2.53 2.60
N ALA A 444 36.55 -3.50 2.19
CA ALA A 444 35.10 -3.48 2.39
C ALA A 444 34.74 -3.59 3.89
N PHE A 445 35.38 -4.50 4.64
CA PHE A 445 35.15 -4.64 6.07
C PHE A 445 35.57 -3.40 6.89
N GLU A 446 36.62 -2.69 6.49
CA GLU A 446 37.07 -1.45 7.15
C GLU A 446 36.10 -0.28 6.98
N ARG A 447 35.33 -0.24 5.89
CA ARG A 447 34.27 0.77 5.67
C ARG A 447 32.98 0.46 6.44
N TYR A 448 32.89 -0.74 7.00
CA TYR A 448 31.70 -1.26 7.68
C TYR A 448 31.75 -1.18 9.20
N GLN A 449 32.89 -0.76 9.76
CA GLN A 449 33.04 -0.33 11.16
C GLN A 449 32.77 1.17 11.26
#